data_AF-A0A526QLV0-F1
#
_entry.id   AF-A0A526QLV0-F1
#
_cell.length_a   1.000
_cell.length_b   1.000
_cell.length_c   1.000
_cell.angle_alpha   90.00
_cell.angle_beta   90.00
_cell.angle_gamma   90.00
#
_symmetry.space_group_name_H-M   'P 1'
#
loop_
_entity.id
_entity.type
_entity.pdbx_description
1 polymer ?
#
loop_
_entity_poly.entity_id
_entity_poly.type
_entity_poly.pdbx_seq_one_letter_code
_entity_poly.pdbx_strand_id
1 'polypeptide(L)'
;QTVLSEEARRSHVDGVICGHIHHAAIENYGDVQYINTGDWVESCTAVVEHFDGRMEILTWAHVLPEAPAGKDVLVPVNIKGRAVQAA
;
A
#
# COMPACT_ATOMS: atom_id res chain seq x y z
N GLN A 1 -15.84 -6.05 2.90
CA GLN A 1 -15.00 -5.07 3.62
C GLN A 1 -15.26 -5.09 5.13
N THR A 2 -16.49 -5.32 5.62
CA THR A 2 -16.86 -5.42 7.05
C THR A 2 -15.98 -6.34 7.92
N VAL A 3 -15.69 -7.58 7.47
CA VAL A 3 -14.88 -8.54 8.25
C VAL A 3 -13.49 -7.99 8.56
N LEU A 4 -12.81 -7.38 7.56
CA LEU A 4 -11.47 -6.83 7.76
C LEU A 4 -11.49 -5.60 8.67
N SER A 5 -12.52 -4.75 8.55
CA SER A 5 -12.68 -3.60 9.44
C SER A 5 -12.98 -4.02 10.88
N GLU A 6 -13.73 -5.09 11.11
CA GLU A 6 -13.97 -5.65 12.44
C GLU A 6 -12.70 -6.25 13.04
N GLU A 7 -11.90 -6.98 12.26
CA GLU A 7 -10.61 -7.50 12.74
C GLU A 7 -9.62 -6.38 13.09
N ALA A 8 -9.61 -5.28 12.34
CA ALA A 8 -8.81 -4.10 12.68
C ALA A 8 -9.22 -3.51 14.04
N ARG A 9 -10.53 -3.37 14.32
CA ARG A 9 -11.03 -2.94 15.63
C ARG A 9 -10.63 -3.89 16.75
N ARG A 10 -10.81 -5.20 16.54
CA ARG A 10 -10.44 -6.24 17.53
C ARG A 10 -8.95 -6.22 17.82
N SER A 11 -8.14 -5.84 16.84
CA SER A 11 -6.69 -5.74 16.94
C SER A 11 -6.21 -4.40 17.50
N HIS A 12 -7.11 -3.45 17.76
CA HIS A 12 -6.80 -2.11 18.29
C HIS A 12 -5.80 -1.34 17.40
N VAL A 13 -6.01 -1.39 16.09
CA VAL A 13 -5.22 -0.65 15.09
C VAL A 13 -6.08 0.35 14.34
N ASP A 14 -5.47 1.39 13.78
CA ASP A 14 -6.16 2.47 13.06
C ASP A 14 -6.69 2.06 11.68
N GLY A 15 -6.17 0.96 11.13
CA GLY A 15 -6.46 0.55 9.77
C GLY A 15 -5.98 -0.85 9.41
N VAL A 16 -6.32 -1.26 8.19
CA VAL A 16 -5.89 -2.53 7.60
C VAL A 16 -5.45 -2.30 6.16
N ILE A 17 -4.30 -2.87 5.80
CA ILE A 17 -3.80 -2.95 4.42
C ILE A 17 -3.96 -4.39 3.94
N CYS A 18 -4.69 -4.61 2.85
CA CYS A 18 -4.92 -5.93 2.25
C CYS A 18 -4.76 -5.92 0.73
N GLY A 19 -5.02 -7.05 0.08
CA GLY A 19 -4.94 -7.22 -1.36
C GLY A 19 -5.95 -8.27 -1.86
N HIS A 20 -5.49 -9.19 -2.72
CA HIS A 20 -6.24 -10.36 -3.24
C HIS A 20 -7.29 -10.06 -4.32
N ILE A 21 -8.04 -8.95 -4.23
CA ILE A 21 -9.13 -8.66 -5.19
C ILE A 21 -8.71 -7.77 -6.38
N HIS A 22 -7.43 -7.42 -6.48
CA HIS A 22 -6.83 -6.63 -7.58
C HIS A 22 -7.51 -5.26 -7.82
N HIS A 23 -8.07 -4.65 -6.78
CA HIS A 23 -8.75 -3.36 -6.88
C HIS A 23 -8.18 -2.34 -5.90
N ALA A 24 -7.35 -1.41 -6.37
CA ALA A 24 -6.73 -0.43 -5.50
C ALA A 24 -7.77 0.51 -4.87
N ALA A 25 -7.78 0.64 -3.54
CA ALA A 25 -8.71 1.49 -2.82
C ALA A 25 -8.12 2.03 -1.51
N ILE A 26 -8.44 3.28 -1.16
CA ILE A 26 -8.28 3.84 0.19
C ILE A 26 -9.67 4.35 0.59
N GLU A 27 -10.27 3.73 1.59
CA GLU A 27 -11.63 4.01 2.04
C GLU A 27 -11.69 4.04 3.57
N ASN A 28 -12.66 4.77 4.13
CA ASN A 28 -12.88 4.79 5.57
C ASN A 28 -14.16 4.01 5.91
N TYR A 29 -14.05 3.07 6.83
CA TYR A 29 -15.17 2.28 7.35
C TYR A 29 -15.40 2.62 8.82
N GLY A 30 -16.06 3.76 9.05
CA GLY A 30 -16.20 4.34 10.37
C GLY A 30 -14.86 4.89 10.87
N ASP A 31 -14.37 4.31 11.95
CA ASP A 31 -13.10 4.62 12.61
C ASP A 31 -11.88 3.89 12.04
N VAL A 32 -12.09 2.93 11.11
CA VAL A 32 -11.01 2.13 10.52
C VAL A 32 -10.70 2.60 9.10
N GLN A 33 -9.43 2.86 8.82
CA GLN A 33 -8.95 3.08 7.45
C GLN A 33 -8.71 1.73 6.75
N TYR A 34 -9.41 1.51 5.64
CA TYR A 34 -9.25 0.34 4.78
C TYR A 34 -8.42 0.69 3.55
N ILE A 35 -7.37 -0.07 3.32
CA ILE A 35 -6.49 0.12 2.18
C ILE A 35 -6.36 -1.22 1.45
N ASN A 36 -6.74 -1.25 0.19
CA ASN A 36 -6.54 -2.41 -0.67
C ASN A 36 -5.52 -2.09 -1.75
N THR A 37 -4.51 -2.95 -1.88
CA THR A 37 -3.57 -2.89 -3.00
C THR A 37 -4.25 -3.38 -4.26
N GLY A 38 -3.96 -2.74 -5.39
CA GLY A 38 -4.24 -3.33 -6.69
C GLY A 38 -3.21 -4.41 -7.02
N ASP A 39 -2.87 -4.48 -8.29
CA ASP A 39 -2.00 -5.51 -8.86
C ASP A 39 -0.99 -4.86 -9.83
N TRP A 40 -0.06 -5.67 -10.34
CA TRP A 40 1.06 -5.20 -11.17
C TRP A 40 0.91 -5.60 -12.64
N VAL A 41 -0.26 -6.11 -13.02
CA VAL A 41 -0.54 -6.62 -14.36
C VAL A 41 -1.59 -5.74 -15.05
N GLU A 42 -2.70 -5.48 -14.38
CA GLU A 42 -3.85 -4.74 -14.88
C GLU A 42 -3.83 -3.29 -14.41
N SER A 43 -3.70 -3.06 -13.09
CA SER A 43 -3.76 -1.71 -12.52
C SER A 43 -2.40 -1.03 -12.36
N CYS A 44 -1.31 -1.80 -12.24
CA CYS A 44 0.05 -1.30 -11.99
C CYS A 44 0.10 -0.24 -10.87
N THR A 45 -0.48 -0.58 -9.73
CA THR A 45 -0.58 0.33 -8.58
C THR A 45 0.35 -0.06 -7.42
N ALA A 46 0.73 0.93 -6.62
CA ALA A 46 1.47 0.75 -5.38
C ALA A 46 0.87 1.63 -4.28
N VAL A 47 0.75 1.09 -3.07
CA VAL A 47 0.41 1.89 -1.88
C VAL A 47 1.70 2.40 -1.28
N VAL A 48 1.74 3.69 -0.97
CA VAL A 48 2.87 4.36 -0.29
C VAL A 48 2.38 5.09 0.95
N GLU A 49 3.20 5.07 1.99
CA GLU A 49 3.06 5.92 3.17
C GLU A 49 4.11 7.04 3.07
N HIS A 50 3.67 8.29 3.19
CA HIS A 50 4.53 9.46 3.22
C HIS A 50 5.09 9.67 4.63
N PHE A 51 6.19 10.44 4.74
CA PHE A 51 6.81 10.72 6.05
C PHE A 51 5.91 11.49 7.03
N ASP A 52 4.83 12.10 6.54
CA ASP A 52 3.79 12.76 7.34
C ASP A 52 2.63 11.81 7.74
N GLY A 53 2.73 10.52 7.42
CA GLY A 53 1.72 9.49 7.71
C GLY A 53 0.58 9.44 6.68
N ARG A 54 0.62 10.24 5.62
CA ARG A 54 -0.41 10.18 4.56
C ARG A 54 -0.25 8.92 3.72
N MET A 55 -1.35 8.22 3.49
CA MET A 55 -1.42 7.08 2.56
C MET A 55 -1.82 7.53 1.16
N GLU A 56 -1.18 6.98 0.13
CA GLU A 56 -1.45 7.29 -1.28
C GLU A 56 -1.37 6.03 -2.15
N ILE A 57 -2.23 5.94 -3.17
CA ILE A 57 -2.10 4.96 -4.24
C ILE A 57 -1.41 5.65 -5.43
N LEU A 58 -0.23 5.15 -5.77
CA LEU A 58 0.48 5.51 -6.99
C LEU A 58 0.04 4.59 -8.12
N THR A 59 -0.13 5.15 -9.32
CA THR A 59 -0.39 4.40 -10.56
C THR A 59 0.80 4.58 -11.48
N TRP A 60 1.45 3.51 -11.93
CA TRP A 60 2.69 3.57 -12.71
C TRP A 60 2.63 4.51 -13.93
N ALA A 61 1.52 4.52 -14.67
CA ALA A 61 1.33 5.42 -15.82
C ALA A 61 1.39 6.92 -15.44
N HIS A 62 1.15 7.25 -14.17
CA HIS A 62 1.20 8.61 -13.61
C HIS A 62 2.51 8.88 -12.85
N VAL A 63 3.33 7.85 -12.58
CA VAL A 63 4.66 7.95 -11.93
C VAL A 63 5.76 8.25 -12.95
N LEU A 64 5.42 8.58 -14.20
CA LEU A 64 6.35 9.14 -15.18
C LEU A 64 6.23 10.68 -15.21
N PRO A 65 6.90 11.43 -14.31
CA PRO A 65 7.25 12.82 -14.61
C PRO A 65 8.42 12.85 -15.61
N GLU A 66 8.49 13.86 -16.49
CA GLU A 66 9.74 14.21 -17.16
C GLU A 66 10.84 14.30 -16.09
N ALA A 67 11.93 13.56 -16.28
CA ALA A 67 12.93 13.31 -15.26
C ALA A 67 13.40 14.61 -14.57
N PRO A 68 13.14 14.81 -13.27
CA PRO A 68 13.79 15.88 -12.53
C PRO A 68 15.24 15.45 -12.26
N ALA A 69 16.18 16.28 -12.69
CA ALA A 69 17.60 16.10 -12.42
C ALA A 69 17.87 16.31 -10.91
N GLY A 70 17.86 15.26 -10.11
CA GLY A 70 18.11 15.40 -8.66
C GLY A 70 18.33 14.07 -7.96
N LYS A 71 19.47 13.96 -7.28
CA LYS A 71 19.95 12.79 -6.53
C LYS A 71 19.04 12.52 -5.35
N ASP A 72 18.14 11.54 -5.46
CA ASP A 72 17.60 10.68 -4.38
C ASP A 72 16.49 9.82 -5.00
N VAL A 73 16.86 9.01 -5.99
CA VAL A 73 15.94 8.06 -6.63
C VAL A 73 15.79 6.87 -5.69
N LEU A 74 14.60 6.70 -5.11
CA LEU A 74 14.23 5.46 -4.43
C LEU A 74 14.04 4.37 -5.48
N VAL A 75 15.07 3.53 -5.63
CA VAL A 75 15.00 2.34 -6.49
C VAL A 75 14.46 1.15 -5.71
N PRO A 76 13.50 0.38 -6.26
CA PRO A 76 13.07 -0.88 -5.65
C PRO A 76 14.27 -1.82 -5.51
N VAL A 77 14.64 -2.16 -4.27
CA VAL A 77 15.72 -3.11 -4.00
C VAL A 77 15.14 -4.51 -3.88
N ASN A 78 15.68 -5.45 -4.65
CA ASN A 78 15.37 -6.87 -4.50
C ASN A 78 15.99 -7.37 -3.19
N ILE A 79 15.18 -7.54 -2.14
CA ILE A 79 15.58 -8.14 -0.88
C ILE A 79 15.76 -9.65 -1.09
N LYS A 80 16.91 -10.07 -1.65
CA LYS A 80 17.28 -11.48 -1.68
C LYS A 80 17.68 -11.93 -0.28
N GLY A 81 16.77 -12.58 0.41
CA GLY A 81 17.04 -13.47 1.54
C GLY A 81 16.92 -12.82 2.93
N ARG A 82 15.73 -12.94 3.51
CA ARG A 82 15.50 -13.30 4.92
C ARG A 82 14.05 -13.77 5.03
N ALA A 83 13.82 -15.05 4.71
CA ALA A 83 12.66 -15.74 5.24
C ALA A 83 12.85 -15.75 6.77
N VAL A 84 12.07 -14.92 7.48
CA VAL A 84 11.94 -15.05 8.92
C VAL A 84 11.18 -16.37 9.11
N GLN A 85 11.89 -17.38 9.61
CA GLN A 85 11.24 -18.61 10.05
C GLN A 85 10.49 -18.26 11.33
N ALA A 86 9.16 -18.20 11.24
CA ALA A 86 8.28 -18.04 12.40
C ALA A 86 8.40 -19.29 13.29
N ALA A 87 8.61 -19.05 14.59
CA ALA A 87 8.55 -20.05 15.65
C ALA A 87 7.10 -20.29 16.08
#